data_AF-A0A2G2QU50-F1
#
_entry.id   AF-A0A2G2QU50-F1
#
_cell.length_a   1.000
_cell.length_b   1.000
_cell.length_c   1.000
_cell.angle_alpha   90.00
_cell.angle_beta   90.00
_cell.angle_gamma   90.00
#
_symmetry.space_group_name_H-M   'P 1'
#
loop_
_entity.id
_entity.type
_entity.pdbx_description
1 polymer ?
#
loop_
_entity_poly.entity_id
_entity_poly.type
_entity_poly.pdbx_seq_one_letter_code
_entity_poly.pdbx_strand_id
1 'polypeptide(L)'
;MFDLKSIRGKGLLASGFTLLIFFTVAASGMWGMFQLSANMKSLSIEVSRKSEYIAPLLQVSNNIKNDVVQIQQWLTDISATRAQDGLNDGMDVAAEFAQKFEKDITLALALADHLKLKEVTAILQVMKT
;
A
#
# COMPACT_ATOMS: atom_id res chain seq x y z
N MET A 1 -33.83 -23.20 51.99
CA MET A 1 -34.34 -23.51 50.64
C MET A 1 -35.17 -22.33 50.20
N PHE A 2 -34.76 -21.60 49.17
CA PHE A 2 -35.45 -20.37 48.73
C PHE A 2 -36.89 -20.69 48.33
N ASP A 3 -37.87 -20.04 48.96
CA ASP A 3 -39.27 -20.20 48.56
C ASP A 3 -39.57 -19.35 47.32
N LEU A 4 -39.48 -20.01 46.17
CA LEU A 4 -39.67 -19.47 44.83
C LEU A 4 -41.13 -19.05 44.56
N LYS A 5 -42.08 -19.45 45.41
CA LYS A 5 -43.48 -19.03 45.29
C LYS A 5 -43.76 -17.65 45.88
N SER A 6 -42.88 -17.15 46.76
CA SER A 6 -43.01 -15.82 47.36
C SER A 6 -42.61 -14.69 46.38
N ILE A 7 -43.22 -13.51 46.53
CA ILE A 7 -42.91 -12.32 45.72
C ILE A 7 -41.42 -11.94 45.83
N ARG A 8 -40.81 -12.11 47.01
CA ARG A 8 -39.38 -11.87 47.25
C ARG A 8 -38.49 -12.88 46.53
N GLY A 9 -38.88 -14.15 46.47
CA GLY A 9 -38.19 -15.20 45.71
C GLY A 9 -38.21 -14.94 44.21
N LYS A 10 -39.35 -14.49 43.66
CA LYS A 10 -39.47 -14.09 42.26
C LYS A 10 -38.63 -12.86 41.93
N GLY A 11 -38.57 -11.87 42.83
CA GLY A 11 -37.73 -10.68 42.67
C GLY A 11 -36.23 -10.99 42.64
N LEU A 12 -35.77 -11.89 43.53
CA LEU A 12 -34.38 -12.35 43.56
C LEU A 12 -33.97 -13.12 42.30
N LEU A 13 -34.87 -13.93 41.74
CA LEU A 13 -34.63 -14.60 40.46
C LEU A 13 -34.54 -13.61 39.31
N ALA A 14 -35.46 -12.65 39.25
CA ALA A 14 -35.48 -11.65 38.19
C ALA A 14 -34.20 -10.79 38.21
N SER A 15 -33.75 -10.33 39.38
CA SER A 15 -32.50 -9.56 39.50
C SER A 15 -31.26 -10.39 39.15
N GLY A 16 -31.23 -11.67 39.53
CA GLY A 16 -30.18 -12.60 39.11
C GLY A 16 -30.11 -12.77 37.60
N PHE A 17 -31.27 -12.86 36.94
CA PHE A 17 -31.35 -12.97 35.48
C PHE A 17 -30.86 -11.70 34.78
N THR A 18 -31.24 -10.52 35.28
CA THR A 18 -30.79 -9.22 34.75
C THR A 18 -29.27 -9.05 34.90
N LEU A 19 -28.70 -9.44 36.04
CA LEU A 19 -27.25 -9.43 36.25
C LEU A 19 -26.53 -10.37 35.28
N LEU A 20 -27.09 -11.55 35.04
CA LEU A 20 -26.50 -12.53 34.13
C LEU A 20 -26.48 -11.98 32.70
N ILE A 21 -27.57 -11.36 32.23
CA ILE A 21 -27.62 -10.69 30.92
C ILE A 21 -26.55 -9.59 30.85
N PHE A 22 -26.43 -8.75 31.88
CA PHE A 22 -25.44 -7.69 31.92
C PHE A 22 -24.00 -8.24 31.79
N PHE A 23 -23.67 -9.30 32.54
CA PHE A 23 -22.35 -9.93 32.45
C PHE A 23 -22.08 -10.56 31.08
N THR A 24 -23.08 -11.18 30.45
CA THR A 24 -22.91 -11.75 29.11
C THR A 24 -22.63 -10.68 28.05
N VAL A 25 -23.31 -9.53 28.11
CA VAL A 25 -23.07 -8.40 27.19
C VAL A 25 -21.67 -7.83 27.41
N ALA A 26 -21.28 -7.60 28.67
CA ALA A 26 -19.95 -7.09 29.01
C ALA A 26 -18.83 -8.04 28.55
N ALA A 27 -18.98 -9.35 28.79
CA ALA A 27 -18.01 -10.35 28.36
C ALA A 27 -17.89 -10.44 26.83
N SER A 28 -19.02 -10.34 26.11
CA SER A 28 -19.04 -10.34 24.65
C SER A 28 -18.33 -9.10 24.07
N GLY A 29 -18.56 -7.93 24.65
CA GLY A 29 -17.86 -6.70 24.28
C GLY A 29 -16.36 -6.78 24.52
N MET A 30 -15.95 -7.31 25.69
CA MET A 30 -14.54 -7.48 26.05
C MET A 30 -13.85 -8.49 25.13
N TRP A 31 -14.50 -9.61 24.79
CA TRP A 31 -14.01 -10.56 23.80
C TRP A 31 -13.82 -9.92 22.43
N GLY A 32 -14.80 -9.13 21.98
CA GLY A 32 -14.70 -8.37 20.73
C GLY A 32 -13.50 -7.41 20.72
N MET A 33 -13.22 -6.74 21.84
CA MET A 33 -12.05 -5.86 21.97
C MET A 33 -10.72 -6.64 21.94
N PHE A 34 -10.63 -7.79 22.61
CA PHE A 34 -9.45 -8.66 22.54
C PHE A 34 -9.19 -9.12 21.09
N GLN A 35 -10.24 -9.53 20.37
CA GLN A 35 -10.11 -9.95 18.98
C GLN A 35 -9.71 -8.79 18.06
N LEU A 36 -10.29 -7.60 18.25
CA LEU A 36 -9.92 -6.41 17.50
C LEU A 36 -8.45 -6.02 17.73
N SER A 37 -7.99 -6.00 18.98
CA SER A 37 -6.59 -5.69 19.31
C SER A 37 -5.60 -6.70 18.71
N ALA A 38 -5.95 -7.99 18.69
CA ALA A 38 -5.13 -9.02 18.05
C ALA A 38 -5.04 -8.81 16.52
N ASN A 39 -6.17 -8.50 15.87
CA ASN A 39 -6.23 -8.22 14.44
C ASN A 39 -5.47 -6.93 14.08
N MET A 40 -5.60 -5.87 14.89
CA MET A 40 -4.93 -4.59 14.69
C MET A 40 -3.40 -4.71 14.70
N LYS A 41 -2.83 -5.60 15.53
CA LYS A 41 -1.38 -5.84 15.55
C LYS A 41 -0.86 -6.43 14.25
N SER A 42 -1.63 -7.32 13.63
CA SER A 42 -1.26 -7.89 12.31
C SER A 42 -1.41 -6.87 11.18
N LEU A 43 -2.46 -6.04 11.24
CA LEU A 43 -2.71 -4.97 10.28
C LEU A 43 -1.64 -3.88 10.35
N SER A 44 -1.23 -3.45 11.55
CA SER A 44 -0.18 -2.44 11.71
C SER A 44 1.15 -2.89 11.11
N ILE A 45 1.50 -4.17 11.24
CA ILE A 45 2.73 -4.74 10.65
C ILE A 45 2.65 -4.72 9.13
N GLU A 46 1.50 -5.09 8.54
CA GLU A 46 1.32 -5.05 7.09
C GLU A 46 1.39 -3.62 6.53
N VAL A 47 0.76 -2.66 7.22
CA VAL A 47 0.81 -1.24 6.85
C VAL A 47 2.23 -0.69 6.95
N SER A 48 2.97 -0.97 8.03
CA SER A 48 4.36 -0.53 8.17
C SER A 48 5.26 -1.09 7.06
N ARG A 49 5.11 -2.36 6.69
CA ARG A 49 5.89 -2.96 5.60
C ARG A 49 5.56 -2.34 4.25
N LYS A 50 4.28 -2.08 3.94
CA LYS A 50 3.91 -1.41 2.69
C LYS A 50 4.41 0.03 2.65
N SER A 51 4.39 0.74 3.78
CA SER A 51 4.92 2.11 3.87
C SER A 51 6.39 2.22 3.47
N GLU A 52 7.19 1.17 3.71
CA GLU A 52 8.61 1.14 3.34
C GLU A 52 8.83 1.21 1.82
N TYR A 53 7.91 0.65 1.02
CA TYR A 53 8.04 0.58 -0.44
C TYR A 53 7.32 1.70 -1.19
N ILE A 54 6.40 2.41 -0.56
CA ILE A 54 5.65 3.51 -1.21
C ILE A 54 6.58 4.68 -1.56
N ALA A 55 7.44 5.11 -0.64
CA ALA A 55 8.36 6.22 -0.90
C ALA A 55 9.37 5.90 -2.02
N PRO A 56 10.04 4.73 -2.03
CA PRO A 56 10.84 4.28 -3.17
C PRO A 56 10.06 4.22 -4.49
N LEU A 57 8.81 3.72 -4.47
CA LEU A 57 7.98 3.64 -5.68
C LEU A 57 7.68 5.04 -6.25
N LEU A 58 7.37 6.01 -5.38
CA LEU A 58 7.15 7.39 -5.81
C LEU A 58 8.42 8.03 -6.37
N GLN A 59 9.57 7.76 -5.73
CA GLN A 59 10.86 8.25 -6.20
C GLN A 59 11.21 7.70 -7.58
N VAL A 60 11.14 6.38 -7.79
CA VAL A 60 11.45 5.77 -9.09
C VAL A 60 10.46 6.20 -10.16
N SER A 61 9.18 6.42 -9.81
CA SER A 61 8.19 6.96 -10.75
C SER A 61 8.56 8.36 -11.25
N ASN A 62 9.11 9.21 -10.36
CA ASN A 62 9.63 10.51 -10.77
C ASN A 62 10.89 10.39 -11.63
N ASN A 63 11.76 9.42 -11.35
CA ASN A 63 12.92 9.18 -12.21
C ASN A 63 12.52 8.73 -13.61
N ILE A 64 11.58 7.78 -13.74
CA ILE A 64 11.03 7.34 -15.03
C ILE A 64 10.53 8.56 -15.83
N LYS A 65 9.78 9.46 -15.18
CA LYS A 65 9.34 10.71 -15.80
C LYS A 65 10.53 11.57 -16.26
N ASN A 66 11.53 11.73 -15.41
CA ASN A 66 12.72 12.52 -15.75
C ASN A 66 13.49 11.90 -16.91
N ASP A 67 13.68 10.58 -16.94
CA ASP A 67 14.37 9.88 -18.02
C ASP A 67 13.66 10.11 -19.36
N VAL A 68 12.32 10.01 -19.39
CA VAL A 68 11.52 10.31 -20.59
C VAL A 68 11.72 11.77 -21.03
N VAL A 69 11.67 12.73 -20.11
CA VAL A 69 11.89 14.15 -20.41
C VAL A 69 13.30 14.37 -21.00
N GLN A 70 14.32 13.74 -20.42
CA GLN A 70 15.70 13.87 -20.87
C GLN A 70 15.91 13.26 -22.25
N ILE A 71 15.36 12.06 -22.50
CA ILE A 71 15.39 11.43 -23.83
C ILE A 71 14.73 12.36 -24.86
N GLN A 72 13.53 12.88 -24.56
CA GLN A 72 12.82 13.78 -25.46
C GLN A 72 13.59 15.06 -25.73
N GLN A 73 14.21 15.65 -24.70
CA GLN A 73 15.00 16.87 -24.85
C GLN A 73 16.18 16.66 -25.78
N TRP A 74 16.98 15.61 -25.56
CA TRP A 74 18.13 15.33 -26.41
C TRP A 74 17.72 14.98 -27.84
N LEU A 75 16.68 14.17 -28.04
CA LEU A 75 16.16 13.88 -29.38
C LEU A 75 15.64 15.14 -30.10
N THR A 76 15.05 16.08 -29.36
CA THR A 76 14.60 17.36 -29.92
C THR A 76 15.79 18.21 -30.36
N ASP A 77 16.83 18.30 -29.54
CA ASP A 77 18.05 19.04 -29.89
C ASP A 77 18.79 18.43 -31.08
N ILE A 78 18.91 17.09 -31.12
CA ILE A 78 19.45 16.35 -32.27
C ILE A 78 18.64 16.65 -33.53
N SER A 79 17.31 16.69 -33.43
CA SER A 79 16.44 17.00 -34.57
C SER A 79 16.65 18.44 -35.08
N ALA A 80 16.94 19.39 -34.19
CA ALA A 80 17.19 20.78 -34.52
C ALA A 80 18.56 20.99 -35.18
N THR A 81 19.58 20.26 -34.72
CA THR A 81 20.96 20.33 -35.22
C THR A 81 21.22 19.41 -36.42
N ARG A 82 20.27 18.54 -36.75
CA ARG A 82 20.38 17.50 -37.78
C ARG A 82 21.58 16.56 -37.57
N ALA A 83 21.99 16.38 -36.31
CA ALA A 83 23.19 15.62 -35.96
C ALA A 83 24.44 16.03 -36.79
N GLN A 84 24.61 17.33 -37.08
CA GLN A 84 25.79 17.82 -37.80
C GLN A 84 27.08 17.44 -37.05
N ASP A 85 28.10 17.01 -37.79
CA ASP A 85 29.36 16.48 -37.27
C ASP A 85 29.98 17.41 -36.20
N GLY A 86 30.16 16.88 -34.98
CA GLY A 86 30.73 17.58 -33.83
C GLY A 86 29.83 17.74 -32.60
N LEU A 87 28.55 17.31 -32.66
CA LEU A 87 27.54 17.39 -31.58
C LEU A 87 26.99 16.01 -31.13
N ASN A 88 27.72 14.92 -31.41
CA ASN A 88 27.25 13.54 -31.17
C ASN A 88 27.04 13.15 -29.70
N ASP A 89 27.54 13.95 -28.75
CA ASP A 89 27.37 13.69 -27.31
C ASP A 89 25.89 13.57 -26.92
N GLY A 90 24.98 14.27 -27.63
CA GLY A 90 23.55 14.21 -27.36
C GLY A 90 22.93 12.82 -27.59
N MET A 91 23.43 12.05 -28.57
CA MET A 91 22.93 10.68 -28.80
C MET A 91 23.36 9.73 -27.68
N ASP A 92 24.61 9.86 -27.23
CA ASP A 92 25.14 9.04 -26.14
C ASP A 92 24.42 9.35 -24.82
N VAL A 93 24.14 10.63 -24.54
CA VAL A 93 23.39 11.01 -23.34
C VAL A 93 21.93 10.55 -23.43
N ALA A 94 21.27 10.67 -24.59
CA ALA A 94 19.92 10.12 -24.77
C ALA A 94 19.89 8.59 -24.53
N ALA A 95 20.91 7.87 -25.04
CA ALA A 95 21.05 6.43 -24.83
C ALA A 95 21.31 6.08 -23.35
N GLU A 96 22.06 6.90 -22.62
CA GLU A 96 22.26 6.72 -21.17
C GLU A 96 20.93 6.83 -20.41
N PHE A 97 20.10 7.85 -20.72
CA PHE A 97 18.78 7.99 -20.11
C PHE A 97 17.81 6.88 -20.52
N ALA A 98 17.89 6.37 -21.76
CA ALA A 98 17.12 5.20 -22.16
C ALA A 98 17.50 3.94 -21.35
N GLN A 99 18.79 3.74 -21.05
CA GLN A 99 19.23 2.66 -20.17
C GLN A 99 18.79 2.85 -18.71
N LYS A 100 18.73 4.10 -18.22
CA LYS A 100 18.18 4.42 -16.89
C LYS A 100 16.68 4.13 -16.83
N PHE A 101 15.93 4.54 -17.85
CA PHE A 101 14.50 4.26 -17.97
C PHE A 101 14.20 2.76 -17.85
N GLU A 102 14.93 1.90 -18.57
CA GLU A 102 14.75 0.43 -18.49
C GLU A 102 15.00 -0.14 -17.09
N LYS A 103 16.03 0.36 -16.40
CA LYS A 103 16.36 -0.04 -15.03
C LYS A 103 15.28 0.42 -14.05
N ASP A 104 14.83 1.66 -14.19
CA ASP A 104 13.86 2.28 -13.30
C ASP A 104 12.46 1.69 -13.49
N ILE A 105 12.05 1.36 -14.72
CA ILE A 105 10.83 0.58 -14.99
C ILE A 105 10.90 -0.81 -14.34
N THR A 106 12.05 -1.49 -14.44
CA THR A 106 12.23 -2.81 -13.82
C THR A 106 12.14 -2.74 -12.29
N LEU A 107 12.73 -1.72 -11.68
CA LEU A 107 12.62 -1.47 -10.24
C LEU A 107 11.19 -1.11 -9.83
N ALA A 108 10.52 -0.25 -10.58
CA ALA A 108 9.14 0.14 -10.34
C ALA A 108 8.19 -1.07 -10.41
N LEU A 109 8.39 -1.98 -11.37
CA LEU A 109 7.64 -3.24 -11.47
C LEU A 109 7.81 -4.10 -10.22
N ALA A 110 9.04 -4.28 -9.74
CA ALA A 110 9.31 -5.06 -8.53
C ALA A 110 8.62 -4.44 -7.31
N LEU A 111 8.72 -3.11 -7.13
CA LEU A 111 8.07 -2.39 -6.03
C LEU A 111 6.54 -2.45 -6.11
N ALA A 112 5.97 -2.29 -7.30
CA ALA A 112 4.53 -2.37 -7.53
C ALA A 112 3.98 -3.78 -7.26
N ASP A 113 4.71 -4.83 -7.64
CA ASP A 113 4.34 -6.22 -7.37
C ASP A 113 4.39 -6.55 -5.86
N HIS A 114 5.44 -6.10 -5.16
CA HIS A 114 5.52 -6.20 -3.69
C HIS A 114 4.34 -5.52 -2.99
N LEU A 115 3.86 -4.40 -3.53
CA LEU A 115 2.69 -3.68 -3.03
C LEU A 115 1.35 -4.23 -3.54
N LYS A 116 1.37 -5.23 -4.43
CA LYS A 116 0.19 -5.82 -5.10
C LYS A 116 -0.64 -4.81 -5.90
N LEU A 117 0.01 -3.79 -6.48
CA LEU A 117 -0.62 -2.75 -7.29
C LEU A 117 -0.80 -3.22 -8.73
N LYS A 118 -1.84 -4.03 -8.98
CA LYS A 118 -2.07 -4.68 -10.28
C LYS A 118 -2.17 -3.71 -11.46
N GLU A 119 -2.90 -2.61 -11.28
CA GLU A 119 -3.10 -1.61 -12.33
C GLU A 119 -1.78 -0.91 -12.70
N VAL A 120 -1.01 -0.49 -11.69
CA VAL A 120 0.31 0.12 -11.89
C VAL A 120 1.27 -0.86 -12.58
N THR A 121 1.26 -2.12 -12.15
CA THR A 121 2.09 -3.17 -12.76
C THR A 121 1.75 -3.34 -14.25
N ALA A 122 0.47 -3.40 -14.59
CA ALA A 122 0.02 -3.52 -15.98
C ALA A 122 0.46 -2.33 -16.84
N ILE A 123 0.34 -1.11 -16.33
CA ILE A 123 0.79 0.12 -17.02
C ILE A 123 2.30 0.07 -17.26
N LEU A 124 3.08 -0.22 -16.22
CA LEU A 124 4.54 -0.29 -16.33
C LEU A 124 5.00 -1.39 -17.30
N GLN A 125 4.25 -2.48 -17.41
CA GLN A 125 4.55 -3.56 -18.36
C GLN A 125 4.35 -3.12 -19.80
N VAL A 126 3.31 -2.32 -20.08
CA VAL A 126 3.08 -1.70 -21.39
C VAL A 126 4.15 -0.66 -21.70
N MET A 127 4.66 0.07 -20.70
CA MET A 127 5.74 1.05 -20.91
C MET A 127 7.10 0.40 -21.22
N LYS A 128 7.29 -0.86 -20.84
CA LYS A 128 8.53 -1.62 -21.08
C LYS A 128 8.61 -2.24 -22.49
N THR A 129 7.47 -2.44 -23.14
CA THR A 129 7.38 -3.05 -24.49
C THR A 129 7.53 -2.01 -25.59
#